data_AF-A0A7V9LKY3-F1
#
_entry.id   AF-A0A7V9LKY3-F1
#
_cell.length_a   1.000
_cell.length_b   1.000
_cell.length_c   1.000
_cell.angle_alpha   90.00
_cell.angle_beta   90.00
_cell.angle_gamma   90.00
#
_symmetry.space_group_name_H-M   'P 1'
#
loop_
_entity.id
_entity.type
_entity.pdbx_description
1 polymer ?
#
loop_
_entity_poly.entity_id
_entity_poly.type
_entity_poly.pdbx_seq_one_letter_code
_entity_poly.pdbx_strand_id
1 'polypeptide(L)' 'MKSVATGIALIAAAFSFAALAQGTKTMDGALADAKGMTLYTFDKDTAGNGKSVCNGPCATSWPPLAATATDKVTGDY' A
#
# COMPACT_ATOMS: atom_id res chain seq x y z
N MET A 1 -60.15 4.15 14.23
CA MET A 1 -59.15 5.24 14.21
C MET A 1 -57.79 4.58 14.02
N LYS A 2 -57.12 4.84 12.91
CA LYS A 2 -56.00 4.06 12.37
C LYS A 2 -54.70 4.45 13.07
N SER A 3 -54.05 3.49 13.71
CA SER A 3 -52.69 3.60 14.26
C SER A 3 -51.68 3.82 13.14
N VAL A 4 -50.79 4.80 13.27
CA VAL A 4 -49.58 4.92 12.44
C VAL A 4 -48.42 5.18 13.37
N ALA A 5 -47.60 4.15 13.58
CA ALA A 5 -46.30 4.25 14.26
C ALA A 5 -45.25 4.60 13.21
N THR A 6 -44.81 5.86 13.19
CA THR A 6 -43.70 6.33 12.36
C THR A 6 -42.38 6.01 13.05
N GLY A 7 -41.81 4.84 12.74
CA GLY A 7 -40.45 4.48 13.11
C GLY A 7 -39.46 5.16 12.17
N ILE A 8 -38.68 6.11 12.68
CA ILE A 8 -37.58 6.73 11.95
C ILE A 8 -36.39 5.76 11.99
N ALA A 9 -36.12 5.09 10.88
CA ALA A 9 -34.93 4.26 10.71
C ALA A 9 -33.71 5.17 10.52
N LEU A 10 -32.84 5.25 11.52
CA LEU A 10 -31.52 5.86 11.41
C LEU A 10 -30.61 4.95 10.56
N ILE A 11 -30.43 5.30 9.28
CA ILE A 11 -29.41 4.67 8.43
C ILE A 11 -28.07 5.27 8.86
N ALA A 12 -27.36 4.57 9.74
CA ALA A 12 -25.96 4.84 10.01
C ALA A 12 -25.14 4.45 8.78
N ALA A 13 -24.86 5.42 7.91
CA ALA A 13 -23.89 5.24 6.83
C ALA A 13 -22.51 4.99 7.45
N ALA A 14 -22.13 3.72 7.53
CA ALA A 14 -20.77 3.32 7.88
C ALA A 14 -19.85 3.74 6.73
N PHE A 15 -19.28 4.95 6.82
CA PHE A 15 -18.17 5.35 5.97
C PHE A 15 -16.94 4.57 6.43
N SER A 16 -16.71 3.42 5.78
CA SER A 16 -15.46 2.69 5.89
C SER A 16 -14.33 3.58 5.36
N PHE A 17 -13.61 4.25 6.26
CA PHE A 17 -12.32 4.85 5.94
C PHE A 17 -11.35 3.69 5.64
N ALA A 18 -11.22 3.35 4.36
CA ALA A 18 -10.08 2.57 3.92
C ALA A 18 -8.84 3.42 4.20
N ALA A 19 -8.09 3.06 5.25
CA ALA A 19 -6.77 3.61 5.47
C ALA A 19 -5.95 3.28 4.21
N LEU A 20 -5.60 4.31 3.43
CA LEU A 20 -4.65 4.12 2.33
C LEU A 20 -3.34 3.65 2.97
N ALA A 21 -3.01 2.37 2.77
CA ALA A 21 -1.62 1.94 2.88
C ALA A 21 -0.82 2.88 1.97
N GLN A 22 0.10 3.65 2.57
CA GLN A 22 0.93 4.60 1.83
C GLN A 22 1.95 3.79 1.02
N GLY A 23 1.50 3.26 -0.12
CA GLY A 23 2.34 2.58 -1.08
C GLY A 23 3.38 3.53 -1.69
N THR A 24 4.17 3.02 -2.62
CA THR A 24 5.14 3.82 -3.37
C THR A 24 4.44 4.94 -4.13
N LYS A 25 5.02 6.14 -4.16
CA LYS A 25 4.55 7.28 -4.94
C LYS A 25 5.63 7.73 -5.92
N THR A 26 5.22 8.27 -7.07
CA THR A 26 6.16 8.86 -8.02
C THR A 26 6.44 10.32 -7.63
N MET A 27 7.71 10.66 -7.43
CA MET A 27 8.20 12.02 -7.19
C MET A 27 9.33 12.30 -8.18
N ASP A 28 9.18 13.40 -8.95
CA ASP A 28 10.15 13.83 -9.96
C ASP A 28 10.56 12.72 -10.95
N GLY A 29 9.61 11.85 -11.30
CA GLY A 29 9.82 10.73 -12.22
C GLY A 29 10.45 9.48 -11.62
N ALA A 30 10.75 9.48 -10.31
CA ALA A 30 11.28 8.32 -9.59
C ALA A 30 10.25 7.78 -8.58
N LEU A 31 10.29 6.48 -8.32
CA LEU A 31 9.53 5.88 -7.22
C LEU A 31 10.14 6.29 -5.89
N ALA A 32 9.29 6.55 -4.91
CA ALA A 32 9.72 6.88 -3.57
C ALA A 32 8.72 6.40 -2.52
N ASP A 33 9.23 6.15 -1.32
CA ASP A 33 8.44 5.66 -0.20
C ASP A 33 7.53 6.75 0.41
N ALA A 34 6.74 6.39 1.42
CA ALA A 34 5.88 7.31 2.15
C ALA A 34 6.65 8.49 2.77
N LYS A 35 7.94 8.31 3.13
CA LYS A 35 8.80 9.29 3.80
C LYS A 35 9.54 10.22 2.83
N GLY A 36 9.48 9.98 1.52
CA GLY A 36 10.21 10.80 0.54
C GLY A 36 11.50 10.18 0.03
N MET A 37 11.84 8.96 0.46
CA MET A 37 13.07 8.31 0.04
C MET A 37 12.90 7.67 -1.33
N THR A 38 13.77 8.02 -2.27
CA THR A 38 13.82 7.40 -3.60
C THR A 38 14.12 5.90 -3.48
N LEU A 39 13.38 5.11 -4.25
CA LEU A 39 13.52 3.66 -4.33
C LEU A 39 14.37 3.26 -5.52
N TYR A 40 15.19 2.24 -5.30
CA TYR A 40 16.06 1.64 -6.30
C TYR A 40 15.82 0.14 -6.33
N THR A 41 15.93 -0.47 -7.51
CA THR A 41 15.90 -1.91 -7.68
C THR A 41 17.26 -2.51 -7.34
N PHE A 42 17.27 -3.72 -6.76
CA PHE A 42 18.52 -4.43 -6.53
C PHE A 42 18.89 -5.20 -7.80
N ASP A 43 20.13 -5.05 -8.26
CA ASP A 43 20.60 -5.57 -9.56
C ASP A 43 20.42 -7.09 -9.72
N LYS A 44 20.46 -7.85 -8.61
CA LYS A 44 20.29 -9.32 -8.64
C LYS A 44 18.84 -9.77 -8.53
N ASP A 45 17.89 -8.84 -8.44
CA ASP A 45 16.47 -9.18 -8.42
C ASP A 45 16.03 -9.64 -9.81
N THR A 46 15.20 -10.66 -9.84
CA THR A 46 14.60 -11.10 -11.10
C THR A 46 13.51 -10.13 -11.49
N ALA A 47 13.66 -9.49 -12.65
CA ALA A 47 12.69 -8.55 -13.17
C ALA A 47 11.27 -9.15 -13.22
N GLY A 48 10.27 -8.38 -12.78
CA GLY A 48 8.86 -8.70 -12.92
C GLY A 48 8.28 -9.73 -11.94
N ASN A 49 9.05 -10.23 -10.96
CA ASN A 49 8.51 -11.13 -9.93
C ASN A 49 8.15 -10.42 -8.60
N GLY A 50 8.51 -9.14 -8.45
CA GLY A 50 8.26 -8.33 -7.27
C GLY A 50 8.96 -8.82 -5.98
N LYS A 51 9.96 -9.69 -6.09
CA LYS A 51 10.66 -10.30 -4.95
C LYS A 51 12.14 -9.96 -4.99
N SER A 52 12.60 -9.29 -3.94
CA SER A 52 14.03 -9.08 -3.76
C SER A 52 14.73 -10.33 -3.24
N VAL A 53 15.87 -10.65 -3.84
CA VAL A 53 16.78 -11.69 -3.34
C VAL A 53 17.72 -11.14 -2.26
N CYS A 54 17.73 -9.82 -2.02
CA CYS A 54 18.56 -9.22 -1.00
C CYS A 54 18.02 -9.48 0.41
N ASN A 55 18.65 -10.43 1.11
CA ASN A 55 18.33 -10.81 2.49
C ASN A 55 19.58 -10.83 3.39
N GLY A 56 19.37 -10.80 4.71
CA GLY A 56 20.45 -10.88 5.70
C GLY A 56 21.40 -9.67 5.64
N PRO A 57 22.73 -9.86 5.57
CA PRO A 57 23.69 -8.74 5.59
C PRO A 57 23.50 -7.71 4.48
N CYS A 58 23.06 -8.11 3.28
CA CYS A 58 22.86 -7.13 2.21
C CYS A 58 21.71 -6.18 2.53
N ALA A 59 20.66 -6.63 3.25
CA ALA A 59 19.51 -5.79 3.63
C ALA A 59 19.90 -4.73 4.68
N THR A 60 21.09 -4.84 5.30
CA THR A 60 21.64 -3.78 6.14
C THR A 60 22.28 -2.66 5.30
N SER A 61 22.95 -3.04 4.21
CA SER A 61 23.59 -2.07 3.30
C SER A 61 22.60 -1.48 2.28
N TRP A 62 21.56 -2.25 1.95
CA TRP A 62 20.51 -1.92 1.01
C TRP A 62 19.15 -2.29 1.60
N PRO A 63 18.58 -1.46 2.49
CA PRO A 63 17.31 -1.75 3.13
C PRO A 63 16.18 -1.87 2.11
N PRO A 64 15.52 -3.05 1.99
CA PRO A 64 14.41 -3.21 1.06
C PRO A 64 13.17 -2.48 1.57
N LEU A 65 12.34 -2.00 0.63
CA LEU A 65 10.99 -1.59 0.96
C LEU A 65 10.16 -2.85 1.24
N ALA A 66 9.81 -3.06 2.51
CA ALA A 66 9.03 -4.23 2.91
C ALA A 66 7.56 -4.09 2.48
N ALA A 67 7.08 -5.05 1.70
CA ALA A 67 5.66 -5.22 1.40
C ALA A 67 4.99 -6.14 2.43
N THR A 68 3.76 -5.81 2.79
CA THR A 68 2.87 -6.58 3.66
C THR A 68 1.94 -7.48 2.83
N ALA A 69 1.26 -8.42 3.49
CA ALA A 69 0.32 -9.32 2.82
C ALA A 69 -0.89 -8.61 2.17
N THR A 70 -1.19 -7.38 2.60
CA THR A 70 -2.30 -6.59 2.05
C THR A 70 -1.91 -5.77 0.83
N ASP A 71 -0.62 -5.54 0.62
CA ASP A 71 -0.13 -4.73 -0.49
C ASP A 71 -0.40 -5.41 -1.84
N LYS A 72 -0.50 -4.57 -2.88
CA LYS A 72 -0.77 -5.00 -4.25
C LYS A 72 0.36 -4.50 -5.13
N VAL A 73 0.82 -5.36 -6.04
CA VAL A 73 1.72 -4.96 -7.10
C VAL A 73 0.99 -3.98 -8.02
N THR A 74 1.63 -2.87 -8.32
CA THR A 74 1.16 -1.84 -9.26
C THR A 74 2.34 -1.38 -10.10
N GLY A 75 2.17 -1.30 -11.42
CA GLY A 75 3.28 -1.02 -12.34
C GLY A 75 4.06 -2.29 -12.74
N ASP A 76 5.08 -2.10 -13.58
CA ASP A 76 5.86 -3.18 -14.20
C ASP A 76 7.24 -3.39 -13.55
N TYR A 77 7.40 -2.97 -12.29
CA TYR A 77 8.67 -2.96 -11.54
C TYR A 77 8.70 -3.99 -10.40
#